data_AF-A0A162CAR9-F1
#
_entry.id   AF-A0A162CAR9-F1
#
_cell.length_a   1.000
_cell.length_b   1.000
_cell.length_c   1.000
_cell.angle_alpha   90.00
_cell.angle_beta   90.00
_cell.angle_gamma   90.00
#
_symmetry.space_group_name_H-M   'P 1'
#
loop_
_entity.id
_entity.type
_entity.pdbx_description
1 polymer ?
#
loop_
_entity_poly.entity_id
_entity_poly.type
_entity_poly.pdbx_seq_one_letter_code
_entity_poly.pdbx_strand_id
1 'polypeptide(L)'
;MRWRKTTSANPKRPSCSICPSPSSTASVKWTPPWSKPMLAFISDANILIDVEVGGLIAPMFSLGYQFAVPDVLYFEELAEHHAHWRDMGLMVKSLPAEGVARVQALSQKYKRPSRNDLFALALAEQEQCPLLTGDAALRSMLKGFNHLEMPMNAGKTLFAQVMDFVPWKTFGRIVDRHRGDAGVRTLSCTELFRIMAFAQLTWRESLRDIEACLTANQSKLFHMGMRHIPARSTLADALNSRDWRIYHALAMRLIDRARRLYAQEPMGVDLDATVYALDSSTIDLCLGLFDWAPFRSTKAAVKMHTLLDLRGSIPAFIHISDGKMHDVHVLDMLPIEAGAFYIIDRGYLDFSRLYTMHQCAAFFVTRAKSNMNARRVYSAPVDRTTGLVCDQTIALNGQYASKDYPEHLRRIKFKDPQTGKVLVFLTNNMTLPALTIAALYKNRWQVELFFKWIKQHLRIKKFLGTSENAVKTQIWCAVATYVLIAIVKKELQLKASLYTFLQILSVSVFEKTSISCALQSDAYTNATPDSAKQLNLFTF
;
A
#
# COMPACT_ATOMS: atom_id res chain seq x y z
N MET A 1 25.03 67.22 9.64
CA MET A 1 24.80 68.41 8.79
C MET A 1 23.53 68.21 8.00
N ARG A 2 22.49 69.00 8.31
CA ARG A 2 21.25 69.14 7.53
C ARG A 2 21.56 69.94 6.27
N TRP A 3 21.04 69.54 5.12
CA TRP A 3 20.73 70.46 4.02
C TRP A 3 19.35 70.14 3.42
N ARG A 4 18.60 71.21 3.20
CA ARG A 4 17.16 71.27 2.91
C ARG A 4 16.87 71.16 1.41
N LYS A 5 15.64 70.71 1.16
CA LYS A 5 14.70 70.96 0.04
C LYS A 5 15.11 72.02 -1.00
N THR A 6 14.92 71.65 -2.27
CA THR A 6 14.52 72.55 -3.36
C THR A 6 13.31 71.98 -4.09
N THR A 7 12.34 72.85 -4.32
CA THR A 7 11.10 72.70 -5.07
C THR A 7 11.30 73.13 -6.52
N SER A 8 10.72 72.42 -7.50
CA SER A 8 10.01 73.06 -8.63
C SER A 8 9.34 72.04 -9.58
N ALA A 9 8.10 72.39 -9.94
CA ALA A 9 7.51 72.32 -11.27
C ALA A 9 7.10 70.98 -11.92
N ASN A 10 5.81 70.98 -12.24
CA ASN A 10 4.97 70.03 -12.96
C ASN A 10 5.20 70.08 -14.49
N PRO A 11 5.04 68.96 -15.23
CA PRO A 11 4.54 69.04 -16.60
C PRO A 11 3.25 68.24 -16.81
N LYS A 12 2.28 68.94 -17.40
CA LYS A 12 1.00 68.51 -17.97
C LYS A 12 1.12 67.27 -18.88
N ARG A 13 0.08 66.41 -18.86
CA ARG A 13 -0.50 65.68 -20.01
C ARG A 13 -1.83 65.00 -19.60
N PRO A 14 -2.72 64.61 -20.53
CA PRO A 14 -4.00 65.26 -20.75
C PRO A 14 -5.23 64.44 -20.32
N SER A 15 -6.37 65.13 -20.31
CA SER A 15 -7.73 64.65 -20.10
C SER A 15 -8.11 63.43 -20.94
N CYS A 16 -8.60 62.37 -20.29
CA CYS A 16 -9.35 61.30 -20.93
C CYS A 16 -10.80 61.37 -20.43
N SER A 17 -11.65 61.84 -21.34
CA SER A 17 -13.10 61.80 -21.30
C SER A 17 -13.62 60.36 -21.40
N ILE A 18 -14.85 60.17 -20.92
CA ILE A 18 -15.74 59.00 -21.06
C ILE A 18 -15.83 58.15 -19.78
N CYS A 19 -16.61 58.66 -18.83
CA CYS A 19 -17.50 57.85 -17.99
C CYS A 19 -18.91 57.95 -18.58
N PRO A 20 -19.69 56.86 -18.69
CA PRO A 20 -21.13 56.96 -18.82
C PRO A 20 -21.82 56.67 -17.49
N SER A 21 -22.71 57.59 -17.10
CA SER A 21 -23.77 57.42 -16.10
C SER A 21 -24.98 56.65 -16.69
N PRO A 22 -25.93 56.18 -15.86
CA PRO A 22 -26.82 55.07 -16.20
C PRO A 22 -28.17 55.52 -16.79
N SER A 23 -28.71 54.79 -17.77
CA SER A 23 -30.16 54.52 -17.93
C SER A 23 -30.48 53.75 -19.23
N SER A 24 -31.61 53.03 -19.18
CA SER A 24 -32.36 52.33 -20.25
C SER A 24 -32.09 50.82 -20.48
N THR A 25 -32.76 50.03 -19.66
CA THR A 25 -33.66 48.91 -20.04
C THR A 25 -33.37 48.14 -21.34
N ALA A 26 -32.77 46.96 -21.20
CA ALA A 26 -33.06 45.80 -22.03
C ALA A 26 -33.22 44.58 -21.11
N SER A 27 -34.41 44.00 -21.10
CA SER A 27 -34.80 42.85 -20.28
C SER A 27 -34.06 41.58 -20.72
N VAL A 28 -32.98 41.24 -20.01
CA VAL A 28 -32.37 39.90 -20.09
C VAL A 28 -33.17 39.00 -19.16
N LYS A 29 -34.02 38.13 -19.74
CA LYS A 29 -34.67 37.04 -19.02
C LYS A 29 -33.59 36.12 -18.43
N TRP A 30 -33.40 36.20 -17.12
CA TRP A 30 -32.61 35.26 -16.36
C TRP A 30 -33.37 33.92 -16.34
N THR A 31 -32.82 32.90 -17.00
CA THR A 31 -33.29 31.52 -16.86
C THR A 31 -32.32 30.81 -15.91
N PRO A 32 -32.79 30.26 -14.77
CA PRO A 32 -31.88 29.65 -13.81
C PRO A 32 -31.37 28.29 -14.35
N PRO A 33 -30.10 27.94 -14.13
CA PRO A 33 -29.47 26.76 -14.71
C PRO A 33 -29.81 25.52 -13.87
N TRP A 34 -30.98 24.92 -14.08
CA TRP A 34 -31.32 23.62 -13.47
C TRP A 34 -31.56 22.57 -14.55
N SER A 35 -30.48 21.91 -14.96
CA SER A 35 -30.55 20.61 -15.61
C SER A 35 -29.26 19.82 -15.35
N LYS A 36 -28.87 19.75 -14.07
CA LYS A 36 -28.01 18.68 -13.53
C LYS A 36 -28.88 17.88 -12.56
N PRO A 37 -28.77 16.54 -12.50
CA PRO A 37 -29.48 15.78 -11.47
C PRO A 37 -28.92 16.21 -10.10
N MET A 38 -29.74 16.95 -9.35
CA MET A 38 -29.41 17.31 -7.98
C MET A 38 -29.46 16.04 -7.14
N LEU A 39 -28.37 15.75 -6.43
CA LEU A 39 -28.31 14.63 -5.50
C LEU A 39 -29.24 14.96 -4.31
N ALA A 40 -30.31 14.18 -4.15
CA ALA A 40 -31.23 14.30 -3.02
C ALA A 40 -30.71 13.47 -1.83
N PHE A 41 -30.90 13.96 -0.62
CA PHE A 41 -30.59 13.27 0.63
C PHE A 41 -31.85 13.20 1.48
N ILE A 42 -32.09 12.03 2.08
CA ILE A 42 -33.13 11.89 3.10
C ILE A 42 -32.46 11.89 4.47
N SER A 43 -33.01 12.65 5.40
CA SER A 43 -32.41 12.84 6.72
C SER A 43 -33.28 12.27 7.83
N ASP A 44 -32.65 11.80 8.90
CA ASP A 44 -33.31 11.70 10.21
C ASP A 44 -33.38 13.07 10.91
N ALA A 45 -34.17 13.16 11.98
CA ALA A 45 -34.26 14.39 12.79
C ALA A 45 -32.96 14.66 13.56
N ASN A 46 -32.34 13.60 14.10
CA ASN A 46 -31.17 13.70 14.97
C ASN A 46 -30.02 14.48 14.32
N ILE A 47 -29.68 14.17 13.07
CA ILE A 47 -28.56 14.86 12.40
C ILE A 47 -28.89 16.33 12.09
N LEU A 48 -30.14 16.66 11.75
CA LEU A 48 -30.54 18.04 11.48
C LEU A 48 -30.47 18.89 12.74
N ILE A 49 -30.92 18.33 13.87
CA ILE A 49 -30.86 18.98 15.18
C ILE A 49 -29.39 19.16 15.60
N ASP A 50 -28.55 18.13 15.46
CA ASP A 50 -27.11 18.22 15.77
C ASP A 50 -26.39 19.28 14.93
N VAL A 51 -26.75 19.40 13.65
CA VAL A 51 -26.20 20.41 12.73
C VAL A 51 -26.65 21.83 13.11
N GLU A 52 -27.88 22.00 13.57
CA GLU A 52 -28.37 23.28 14.09
C GLU A 52 -27.68 23.67 15.39
N VAL A 53 -27.54 22.74 16.34
CA VAL A 53 -26.77 22.97 17.59
C VAL A 53 -25.32 23.35 17.27
N GLY A 54 -24.75 22.78 16.20
CA GLY A 54 -23.42 23.13 15.69
C GLY A 54 -23.33 24.45 14.94
N GLY A 55 -24.44 25.16 14.71
CA GLY A 55 -24.49 26.42 13.95
C GLY A 55 -24.25 26.26 12.44
N LEU A 56 -24.44 25.05 11.90
CA LEU A 56 -24.08 24.69 10.52
C LEU A 56 -25.29 24.49 9.59
N ILE A 57 -26.51 24.76 10.08
CA ILE A 57 -27.74 24.50 9.33
C ILE A 57 -27.89 25.39 8.07
N ALA A 58 -27.54 26.67 8.16
CA ALA A 58 -27.57 27.58 7.01
C ALA A 58 -26.50 27.22 5.95
N PRO A 59 -25.24 26.94 6.32
CA PRO A 59 -24.27 26.35 5.40
C PRO A 59 -24.76 25.06 4.74
N MET A 60 -25.39 24.16 5.49
CA MET A 60 -25.89 22.88 4.99
C MET A 60 -26.93 23.08 3.87
N PHE A 61 -27.96 23.90 4.08
CA PHE A 61 -28.97 24.17 3.05
C PHE A 61 -28.46 25.04 1.88
N SER A 62 -27.34 25.74 2.05
CA SER A 62 -26.68 26.47 0.95
C SER A 62 -25.86 25.57 0.01
N LEU A 63 -25.58 24.33 0.42
CA LEU A 63 -25.00 23.34 -0.48
C LEU A 63 -26.03 23.03 -1.56
N GLY A 64 -25.61 22.91 -2.83
CA GLY A 64 -26.50 22.64 -3.98
C GLY A 64 -27.14 21.24 -4.00
N TYR A 65 -27.51 20.72 -2.83
CA TYR A 65 -28.17 19.44 -2.58
C TYR A 65 -29.61 19.68 -2.12
N GLN A 66 -30.47 18.70 -2.36
CA GLN A 66 -31.83 18.73 -1.84
C GLN A 66 -31.91 17.84 -0.60
N PHE A 67 -32.36 18.39 0.53
CA PHE A 67 -32.61 17.63 1.75
C PHE A 67 -34.10 17.40 1.93
N ALA A 68 -34.47 16.17 2.25
CA ALA A 68 -35.85 15.78 2.48
C ALA A 68 -36.03 14.97 3.77
N VAL A 69 -37.20 15.08 4.38
CA VAL A 69 -37.62 14.25 5.51
C VAL A 69 -39.01 13.65 5.24
N PRO A 70 -39.34 12.48 5.83
CA PRO A 70 -40.71 11.98 5.82
C PRO A 70 -41.68 12.96 6.46
N ASP A 71 -42.90 13.04 5.93
CA ASP A 71 -43.99 13.84 6.49
C ASP A 71 -44.31 13.49 7.94
N VAL A 72 -44.43 12.20 8.26
CA VAL A 72 -44.67 11.72 9.64
C VAL A 72 -43.58 12.23 10.58
N LEU A 73 -42.30 12.09 10.20
CA LEU A 73 -41.16 12.55 11.00
C LEU A 73 -41.20 14.08 11.17
N TYR A 74 -41.47 14.82 10.09
CA TYR A 74 -41.55 16.27 10.15
C TYR A 74 -42.63 16.75 11.13
N PHE A 75 -43.83 16.20 11.06
CA PHE A 75 -44.94 16.63 11.91
C PHE A 75 -44.81 16.16 13.36
N GLU A 76 -44.21 15.00 13.61
CA GLU A 76 -44.05 14.46 14.96
C GLU A 76 -42.83 15.04 15.71
N GLU A 77 -41.74 15.41 15.02
CA GLU A 77 -40.49 15.79 15.69
C GLU A 77 -39.97 17.19 15.33
N LEU A 78 -40.29 17.73 14.15
CA LEU A 78 -39.64 18.96 13.64
C LEU A 78 -40.58 20.18 13.54
N ALA A 79 -41.88 19.98 13.38
CA ALA A 79 -42.81 21.07 13.09
C ALA A 79 -42.97 22.08 14.23
N GLU A 80 -42.82 21.66 15.49
CA GLU A 80 -43.03 22.53 16.66
C GLU A 80 -41.87 23.50 16.90
N HIS A 81 -40.63 23.06 16.66
CA HIS A 81 -39.43 23.85 16.98
C HIS A 81 -38.61 24.27 15.76
N HIS A 82 -38.81 23.61 14.61
CA HIS A 82 -37.94 23.75 13.43
C HIS A 82 -38.72 24.03 12.13
N ALA A 83 -39.92 24.62 12.23
CA ALA A 83 -40.75 24.95 11.07
C ALA A 83 -40.04 25.82 10.02
N HIS A 84 -39.13 26.68 10.46
CA HIS A 84 -38.36 27.59 9.62
C HIS A 84 -37.40 26.88 8.65
N TRP A 85 -37.07 25.59 8.86
CA TRP A 85 -36.23 24.83 7.93
C TRP A 85 -36.90 24.59 6.57
N ARG A 86 -38.24 24.63 6.49
CA ARG A 86 -38.94 24.58 5.19
C ARG A 86 -38.63 25.81 4.34
N ASP A 87 -38.59 26.98 4.96
CA ASP A 87 -38.25 28.23 4.28
C ASP A 87 -36.78 28.26 3.83
N MET A 88 -35.93 27.45 4.49
CA MET A 88 -34.52 27.27 4.13
C MET A 88 -34.28 26.21 3.04
N GLY A 89 -35.30 25.46 2.63
CA GLY A 89 -35.20 24.47 1.55
C GLY A 89 -35.33 23.01 1.96
N LEU A 90 -35.73 22.71 3.20
CA LEU A 90 -36.08 21.34 3.62
C LEU A 90 -37.38 20.88 2.96
N MET A 91 -37.31 19.83 2.15
CA MET A 91 -38.48 19.22 1.53
C MET A 91 -39.14 18.21 2.46
N VAL A 92 -40.46 18.11 2.40
CA VAL A 92 -41.21 17.10 3.13
C VAL A 92 -41.90 16.18 2.13
N LYS A 93 -41.64 14.88 2.23
CA LYS A 93 -42.15 13.87 1.29
C LYS A 93 -42.99 12.84 2.02
N SER A 94 -44.08 12.42 1.41
CA SER A 94 -44.94 11.36 1.94
C SER A 94 -44.54 10.00 1.41
N LEU A 95 -44.71 8.96 2.24
CA LEU A 95 -44.55 7.58 1.77
C LEU A 95 -45.89 7.04 1.22
N PRO A 96 -45.88 6.39 0.04
CA PRO A 96 -47.02 5.62 -0.46
C PRO A 96 -47.27 4.36 0.38
N ALA A 97 -48.44 3.74 0.19
CA ALA A 97 -48.88 2.58 0.98
C ALA A 97 -47.88 1.40 0.99
N GLU A 98 -47.15 1.18 -0.12
CA GLU A 98 -46.09 0.16 -0.20
C GLU A 98 -44.91 0.47 0.73
N GLY A 99 -44.51 1.74 0.81
CA GLY A 99 -43.46 2.21 1.73
C GLY A 99 -43.88 2.08 3.20
N VAL A 100 -45.15 2.30 3.51
CA VAL A 100 -45.68 2.10 4.87
C VAL A 100 -45.68 0.61 5.26
N ALA A 101 -46.07 -0.28 4.33
CA ALA A 101 -45.99 -1.73 4.55
C ALA A 101 -44.54 -2.19 4.78
N ARG A 102 -43.58 -1.58 4.07
CA ARG A 102 -42.14 -1.81 4.26
C ARG A 102 -41.67 -1.41 5.65
N VAL A 103 -42.10 -0.26 6.17
CA VAL A 103 -41.81 0.18 7.55
C VAL A 103 -42.35 -0.83 8.58
N GLN A 104 -43.57 -1.32 8.37
CA GLN A 104 -44.18 -2.32 9.27
C GLN A 104 -43.40 -3.64 9.28
N ALA A 105 -42.93 -4.11 8.12
CA ALA A 105 -42.08 -5.30 8.03
C ALA A 105 -40.72 -5.10 8.71
N LEU A 106 -40.11 -3.92 8.57
CA LEU A 106 -38.84 -3.59 9.23
C LEU A 106 -39.00 -3.48 10.75
N SER A 107 -40.11 -2.91 11.24
CA SER A 107 -40.41 -2.78 12.67
C SER A 107 -40.63 -4.14 13.36
N GLN A 108 -41.20 -5.12 12.66
CA GLN A 108 -41.33 -6.49 13.18
C GLN A 108 -39.99 -7.21 13.30
N LYS A 109 -39.06 -6.93 12.36
CA LYS A 109 -37.76 -7.58 12.28
C LYS A 109 -36.71 -6.94 13.20
N TYR A 110 -36.76 -5.62 13.40
CA TYR A 110 -35.78 -4.87 14.17
C TYR A 110 -36.46 -4.02 15.25
N LYS A 111 -36.19 -4.36 16.53
CA LYS A 111 -36.82 -3.71 17.69
C LYS A 111 -36.09 -2.49 18.24
N ARG A 112 -34.92 -2.14 17.69
CA ARG A 112 -34.03 -1.09 18.25
C ARG A 112 -34.21 0.31 17.63
N PRO A 113 -34.32 0.48 16.29
CA PRO A 113 -34.55 1.80 15.69
C PRO A 113 -35.93 2.34 16.05
N SER A 114 -36.08 3.66 16.14
CA SER A 114 -37.39 4.27 16.36
C SER A 114 -38.28 4.11 15.12
N ARG A 115 -39.58 4.36 15.28
CA ARG A 115 -40.52 4.30 14.16
C ARG A 115 -40.16 5.34 13.07
N ASN A 116 -39.71 6.53 13.47
CA ASN A 116 -39.38 7.64 12.57
C ASN A 116 -38.08 7.39 11.80
N ASP A 117 -37.11 6.72 12.44
CA ASP A 117 -35.90 6.21 11.78
C ASP A 117 -36.22 5.24 10.64
N LEU A 118 -37.20 4.35 10.86
CA LEU A 118 -37.64 3.39 9.84
C LEU A 118 -38.38 4.07 8.69
N PHE A 119 -39.14 5.13 8.95
CA PHE A 119 -39.77 5.96 7.92
C PHE A 119 -38.73 6.67 7.06
N ALA A 120 -37.68 7.25 7.66
CA ALA A 120 -36.59 7.88 6.93
C ALA A 120 -35.85 6.87 6.05
N LEU A 121 -35.59 5.66 6.55
CA LEU A 121 -34.98 4.59 5.77
C LEU A 121 -35.85 4.11 4.62
N ALA A 122 -37.13 3.86 4.85
CA ALA A 122 -38.03 3.37 3.80
C ALA A 122 -38.22 4.40 2.68
N LEU A 123 -38.26 5.69 3.03
CA LEU A 123 -38.29 6.76 2.04
C LEU A 123 -36.98 6.83 1.25
N ALA A 124 -35.82 6.64 1.90
CA ALA A 124 -34.51 6.60 1.25
C ALA A 124 -34.37 5.41 0.28
N GLU A 125 -34.86 4.23 0.66
CA GLU A 125 -34.93 3.05 -0.23
C GLU A 125 -35.79 3.36 -1.47
N GLN A 126 -36.95 4.00 -1.29
CA GLN A 126 -37.88 4.30 -2.38
C GLN A 126 -37.34 5.36 -3.35
N GLU A 127 -36.77 6.44 -2.82
CA GLU A 127 -36.23 7.55 -3.62
C GLU A 127 -34.83 7.25 -4.19
N GLN A 128 -34.29 6.06 -3.89
CA GLN A 128 -32.97 5.59 -4.30
C GLN A 128 -31.85 6.59 -3.96
N CYS A 129 -31.94 7.20 -2.77
CA CYS A 129 -31.04 8.26 -2.37
C CYS A 129 -30.44 8.02 -0.98
N PRO A 130 -29.31 8.65 -0.65
CA PRO A 130 -28.62 8.35 0.61
C PRO A 130 -29.42 8.81 1.84
N LEU A 131 -29.45 7.95 2.86
CA LEU A 131 -29.95 8.29 4.19
C LEU A 131 -28.83 8.93 5.02
N LEU A 132 -29.04 10.15 5.47
CA LEU A 132 -28.22 10.85 6.43
C LEU A 132 -28.75 10.56 7.83
N THR A 133 -27.99 9.80 8.63
CA THR A 133 -28.41 9.42 9.99
C THR A 133 -27.26 9.47 10.99
N GLY A 134 -27.55 10.00 12.18
CA GLY A 134 -26.66 9.95 13.35
C GLY A 134 -26.79 8.66 14.16
N ASP A 135 -27.87 7.90 13.96
CA ASP A 135 -28.25 6.79 14.83
C ASP A 135 -27.34 5.56 14.66
N ALA A 136 -26.86 5.01 15.77
CA ALA A 136 -25.96 3.86 15.79
C ALA A 136 -26.67 2.52 15.53
N ALA A 137 -27.94 2.39 15.91
CA ALA A 137 -28.76 1.22 15.66
C ALA A 137 -29.14 1.09 14.18
N LEU A 138 -29.50 2.20 13.51
CA LEU A 138 -29.72 2.26 12.06
C LEU A 138 -28.45 1.86 11.29
N ARG A 139 -27.30 2.42 11.64
CA ARG A 139 -26.01 2.08 11.01
C ARG A 139 -25.63 0.61 11.22
N SER A 140 -25.91 0.05 12.40
CA SER A 140 -25.67 -1.37 12.67
C SER A 140 -26.59 -2.28 11.86
N MET A 141 -27.82 -1.85 11.59
CA MET A 141 -28.79 -2.58 10.77
C MET A 141 -28.38 -2.60 9.30
N LEU A 142 -27.90 -1.47 8.78
CA LEU A 142 -27.48 -1.31 7.38
C LEU A 142 -26.21 -2.11 7.04
N LYS A 143 -25.35 -2.42 8.02
CA LYS A 143 -24.21 -3.34 7.82
C LYS A 143 -24.60 -4.76 7.41
N GLY A 144 -25.86 -5.17 7.65
CA GLY A 144 -26.40 -6.46 7.23
C GLY A 144 -27.01 -6.45 5.81
N PHE A 145 -27.18 -5.28 5.19
CA PHE A 145 -27.68 -5.15 3.83
C PHE A 145 -26.51 -5.07 2.85
N ASN A 146 -26.44 -6.04 1.92
CA ASN A 146 -25.31 -6.22 1.00
C ASN A 146 -25.31 -5.24 -0.19
N HIS A 147 -25.79 -4.01 -0.03
CA HIS A 147 -25.80 -3.03 -1.11
C HIS A 147 -25.37 -1.64 -0.61
N LEU A 148 -24.33 -1.12 -1.26
CA LEU A 148 -23.87 0.27 -1.26
C LEU A 148 -23.49 0.85 0.11
N GLU A 149 -22.40 0.34 0.69
CA GLU A 149 -21.50 1.25 1.40
C GLU A 149 -21.00 2.31 0.40
N MET A 150 -21.61 3.49 0.39
CA MET A 150 -20.93 4.65 -0.17
C MET A 150 -19.71 4.92 0.70
N PRO A 151 -18.49 4.93 0.13
CA PRO A 151 -17.29 5.00 0.94
C PRO A 151 -17.21 6.36 1.62
N MET A 152 -16.98 6.33 2.93
CA MET A 152 -16.65 7.47 3.81
C MET A 152 -15.30 8.15 3.44
N ASN A 153 -14.87 8.03 2.18
CA ASN A 153 -13.59 8.49 1.63
C ASN A 153 -13.76 9.66 0.64
N ALA A 154 -14.95 10.27 0.55
CA ALA A 154 -15.21 11.44 -0.29
C ALA A 154 -14.34 12.64 0.12
N GLY A 155 -13.07 12.65 -0.31
CA GLY A 155 -12.07 13.66 0.03
C GLY A 155 -10.62 13.17 0.11
N LYS A 156 -10.36 11.89 0.40
CA LYS A 156 -9.01 11.35 0.56
C LYS A 156 -8.46 10.84 -0.76
N THR A 157 -7.22 11.19 -1.09
CA THR A 157 -6.54 10.65 -2.27
C THR A 157 -6.23 9.17 -2.10
N LEU A 158 -6.05 8.43 -3.20
CA LEU A 158 -5.61 7.03 -3.17
C LEU A 158 -4.32 6.86 -2.36
N PHE A 159 -3.38 7.81 -2.45
CA PHE A 159 -2.19 7.82 -1.63
C PHE A 159 -2.50 7.86 -0.13
N ALA A 160 -3.38 8.77 0.30
CA ALA A 160 -3.74 8.89 1.70
C ALA A 160 -4.42 7.62 2.22
N GLN A 161 -5.29 7.02 1.40
CA GLN A 161 -5.92 5.74 1.74
C GLN A 161 -4.88 4.62 1.91
N VAL A 162 -3.84 4.52 1.06
CA VAL A 162 -2.75 3.55 1.25
C VAL A 162 -1.95 3.86 2.52
N MET A 163 -1.71 5.14 2.79
CA MET A 163 -0.98 5.61 3.96
C MET A 163 -1.74 5.39 5.27
N ASP A 164 -3.06 5.23 5.26
CA ASP A 164 -3.85 4.90 6.45
C ASP A 164 -3.51 3.51 7.03
N PHE A 165 -2.94 2.61 6.21
CA PHE A 165 -2.48 1.29 6.67
C PHE A 165 -1.14 1.33 7.39
N VAL A 166 -0.44 2.47 7.40
CA VAL A 166 0.80 2.65 8.15
C VAL A 166 0.48 2.80 9.64
N PRO A 167 1.16 2.08 10.55
CA PRO A 167 0.90 2.18 11.98
C PRO A 167 1.51 3.46 12.58
N TRP A 168 0.93 4.63 12.28
CA TRP A 168 1.48 5.96 12.61
C TRP A 168 1.83 6.15 14.09
N LYS A 169 1.01 5.64 15.02
CA LYS A 169 1.32 5.69 16.47
C LYS A 169 2.59 4.91 16.83
N THR A 170 2.78 3.74 16.23
CA THR A 170 4.01 2.95 16.42
C THR A 170 5.19 3.61 15.74
N PHE A 171 4.99 4.22 14.57
CA PHE A 171 6.04 4.94 13.87
C PHE A 171 6.52 6.15 14.66
N GLY A 172 5.62 6.95 15.25
CA GLY A 172 5.98 8.05 16.15
C GLY A 172 6.88 7.59 17.30
N ARG A 173 6.49 6.50 18.00
CA ARG A 173 7.32 5.91 19.08
C ARG A 173 8.71 5.46 18.61
N ILE A 174 8.84 4.99 17.37
CA ILE A 174 10.14 4.63 16.78
C ILE A 174 10.96 5.89 16.55
N VAL A 175 10.37 6.92 15.94
CA VAL A 175 11.04 8.21 15.69
C VAL A 175 11.54 8.82 17.00
N ASP A 176 10.71 8.83 18.04
CA ASP A 176 11.06 9.37 19.36
C ASP A 176 12.23 8.63 20.00
N ARG A 177 12.22 7.28 19.93
CA ARG A 177 13.30 6.43 20.47
C ARG A 177 14.65 6.73 19.83
N HIS A 178 14.66 7.00 18.54
CA HIS A 178 15.88 7.34 17.78
C HIS A 178 16.17 8.84 17.77
N ARG A 179 15.34 9.68 18.42
CA ARG A 179 15.41 11.14 18.37
C ARG A 179 15.45 11.67 16.93
N GLY A 180 14.73 11.02 16.01
CA GLY A 180 14.81 11.28 14.57
C GLY A 180 14.37 12.67 14.15
N ASP A 181 13.49 13.30 14.94
CA ASP A 181 12.99 14.65 14.71
C ASP A 181 13.60 15.69 15.67
N ALA A 182 14.68 15.35 16.39
CA ALA A 182 15.36 16.30 17.27
C ALA A 182 15.93 17.49 16.46
N GLY A 183 15.47 18.70 16.78
CA GLY A 183 15.89 19.94 16.10
C GLY A 183 15.26 20.15 14.72
N VAL A 184 14.34 19.29 14.29
CA VAL A 184 13.67 19.39 12.99
C VAL A 184 12.52 20.40 13.04
N ARG A 185 12.48 21.33 12.08
CA ARG A 185 11.45 22.38 12.03
C ARG A 185 10.40 22.20 10.93
N THR A 186 10.78 21.66 9.77
CA THR A 186 9.97 21.74 8.54
C THR A 186 9.61 20.40 7.91
N LEU A 187 10.38 19.34 8.15
CA LEU A 187 10.18 18.04 7.51
C LEU A 187 10.37 16.92 8.52
N SER A 188 9.31 16.43 9.15
CA SER A 188 9.42 15.30 10.09
C SER A 188 9.87 14.00 9.41
N CYS A 189 10.29 12.99 10.19
CA CYS A 189 10.56 11.64 9.69
C CYS A 189 9.30 11.01 9.10
N THR A 190 8.12 11.35 9.63
CA THR A 190 6.84 10.86 9.08
C THR A 190 6.54 11.44 7.70
N GLU A 191 6.82 12.72 7.49
CA GLU A 191 6.68 13.37 6.18
C GLU A 191 7.73 12.88 5.20
N LEU A 192 8.98 12.70 5.64
CA LEU A 192 10.01 12.11 4.80
C LEU A 192 9.62 10.70 4.36
N PHE A 193 9.06 9.86 5.24
CA PHE A 193 8.53 8.56 4.83
C PHE A 193 7.44 8.67 3.76
N ARG A 194 6.46 9.57 3.93
CA ARG A 194 5.41 9.80 2.92
C ARG A 194 6.01 10.21 1.58
N ILE A 195 6.99 11.10 1.56
CA ILE A 195 7.64 11.56 0.33
C ILE A 195 8.45 10.45 -0.33
N MET A 196 9.16 9.66 0.47
CA MET A 196 9.90 8.51 -0.04
C MET A 196 8.95 7.46 -0.61
N ALA A 197 7.86 7.12 0.08
CA ALA A 197 6.85 6.21 -0.44
C ALA A 197 6.18 6.76 -1.72
N PHE A 198 5.88 8.06 -1.76
CA PHE A 198 5.37 8.73 -2.97
C PHE A 198 6.36 8.61 -4.14
N ALA A 199 7.64 8.86 -3.90
CA ALA A 199 8.68 8.76 -4.93
C ALA A 199 8.82 7.32 -5.46
N GLN A 200 8.70 6.33 -4.58
CA GLN A 200 8.68 4.90 -4.95
C GLN A 200 7.46 4.57 -5.82
N LEU A 201 6.26 4.98 -5.40
CA LEU A 201 5.00 4.70 -6.11
C LEU A 201 4.89 5.42 -7.46
N THR A 202 5.36 6.66 -7.55
CA THR A 202 5.27 7.51 -8.76
C THR A 202 6.51 7.49 -9.63
N TRP A 203 7.42 6.54 -9.38
CA TRP A 203 8.56 6.30 -10.26
C TRP A 203 9.53 7.49 -10.37
N ARG A 204 9.69 8.30 -9.32
CA ARG A 204 10.59 9.47 -9.33
C ARG A 204 12.04 9.05 -9.09
N GLU A 205 12.97 9.62 -9.85
CA GLU A 205 14.37 9.15 -9.88
C GLU A 205 15.38 10.19 -9.37
N SER A 206 14.97 11.44 -9.18
CA SER A 206 15.82 12.50 -8.62
C SER A 206 15.08 13.35 -7.57
N LEU A 207 15.84 14.01 -6.70
CA LEU A 207 15.28 14.98 -5.73
C LEU A 207 14.56 16.14 -6.43
N ARG A 208 15.05 16.55 -7.61
CA ARG A 208 14.43 17.61 -8.42
C ARG A 208 13.09 17.14 -9.00
N ASP A 209 12.98 15.86 -9.40
CA ASP A 209 11.74 15.29 -9.93
C ASP A 209 10.67 15.25 -8.84
N ILE A 210 11.07 14.89 -7.62
CA ILE A 210 10.17 14.86 -6.45
C ILE A 210 9.66 16.27 -6.16
N GLU A 211 10.56 17.25 -6.02
CA GLU A 211 10.21 18.64 -5.75
C GLU A 211 9.29 19.23 -6.83
N ALA A 212 9.64 19.06 -8.11
CA ALA A 212 8.83 19.56 -9.22
C ALA A 212 7.44 18.92 -9.26
N CYS A 213 7.33 17.62 -9.03
CA CYS A 213 6.05 16.90 -9.05
C CYS A 213 5.14 17.29 -7.87
N LEU A 214 5.71 17.44 -6.66
CA LEU A 214 4.98 17.90 -5.48
C LEU A 214 4.54 19.36 -5.64
N THR A 215 5.40 20.21 -6.22
CA THR A 215 5.07 21.62 -6.51
C THR A 215 3.92 21.74 -7.50
N ALA A 216 3.95 20.98 -8.59
CA ALA A 216 2.87 20.98 -9.58
C ALA A 216 1.51 20.53 -9.01
N ASN A 217 1.51 19.73 -7.93
CA ASN A 217 0.30 19.21 -7.29
C ASN A 217 0.06 19.80 -5.90
N GLN A 218 0.52 21.03 -5.64
CA GLN A 218 0.47 21.67 -4.33
C GLN A 218 -0.93 21.67 -3.69
N SER A 219 -1.97 21.91 -4.50
CA SER A 219 -3.37 21.93 -4.05
C SER A 219 -3.86 20.59 -3.51
N LYS A 220 -3.23 19.48 -3.88
CA LYS A 220 -3.60 18.11 -3.49
C LYS A 220 -2.76 17.57 -2.31
N LEU A 221 -1.66 18.24 -1.93
CA LEU A 221 -0.74 17.77 -0.90
C LEU A 221 -1.37 17.66 0.49
N PHE A 222 -2.25 18.60 0.84
CA PHE A 222 -2.96 18.59 2.11
C PHE A 222 -3.74 17.28 2.30
N HIS A 223 -4.44 16.85 1.25
CA HIS A 223 -5.19 15.59 1.26
C HIS A 223 -4.29 14.34 1.26
N MET A 224 -3.00 14.46 0.93
CA MET A 224 -2.00 13.38 1.03
C MET A 224 -1.34 13.30 2.41
N GLY A 225 -1.69 14.20 3.34
CA GLY A 225 -1.05 14.29 4.65
C GLY A 225 0.35 14.92 4.61
N MET A 226 0.65 15.73 3.58
CA MET A 226 1.88 16.51 3.47
C MET A 226 1.56 17.99 3.72
N ARG A 227 2.26 18.63 4.67
CA ARG A 227 1.98 20.02 5.07
C ARG A 227 2.69 21.04 4.20
N HIS A 228 3.92 20.73 3.80
CA HIS A 228 4.79 21.64 3.05
C HIS A 228 5.49 20.90 1.92
N ILE A 229 5.79 21.62 0.84
CA ILE A 229 6.71 21.15 -0.20
C ILE A 229 8.11 21.32 0.37
N PRO A 230 8.89 20.25 0.58
CA PRO A 230 10.25 20.43 1.05
C PRO A 230 11.14 20.89 -0.10
N ALA A 231 12.02 21.84 0.20
CA ALA A 231 13.09 22.21 -0.70
C ALA A 231 14.02 21.02 -0.95
N ARG A 232 14.61 20.97 -2.15
CA ARG A 232 15.60 19.94 -2.52
C ARG A 232 16.72 19.76 -1.50
N SER A 233 17.28 20.86 -0.99
CA SER A 233 18.34 20.83 0.03
C SER A 233 17.85 20.17 1.31
N THR A 234 16.67 20.54 1.80
CA THR A 234 16.06 19.96 3.00
C THR A 234 15.84 18.45 2.86
N LEU A 235 15.42 17.96 1.68
CA LEU A 235 15.31 16.53 1.42
C LEU A 235 16.68 15.82 1.45
N ALA A 236 17.70 16.40 0.81
CA ALA A 236 19.04 15.84 0.80
C ALA A 236 19.63 15.77 2.21
N ASP A 237 19.54 16.86 2.97
CA ASP A 237 20.03 16.96 4.35
C ASP A 237 19.33 15.94 5.26
N ALA A 238 18.01 15.80 5.10
CA ALA A 238 17.20 14.82 5.81
C ALA A 238 17.64 13.38 5.54
N LEU A 239 17.86 13.03 4.28
CA LEU A 239 18.32 11.68 3.88
C LEU A 239 19.72 11.37 4.40
N ASN A 240 20.59 12.38 4.52
CA ASN A 240 21.95 12.18 5.02
C ASN A 240 22.02 12.11 6.55
N SER A 241 21.21 12.89 7.26
CA SER A 241 21.32 13.06 8.72
C SER A 241 20.46 12.12 9.55
N ARG A 242 19.29 11.69 9.05
CA ARG A 242 18.31 10.93 9.86
C ARG A 242 18.67 9.46 9.89
N ASP A 243 18.81 8.88 11.07
CA ASP A 243 19.21 7.48 11.24
C ASP A 243 18.28 6.54 10.43
N TRP A 244 18.86 5.86 9.44
CA TRP A 244 18.16 4.89 8.59
C TRP A 244 17.45 3.79 9.39
N ARG A 245 17.92 3.50 10.62
CA ARG A 245 17.33 2.50 11.52
C ARG A 245 15.86 2.79 11.85
N ILE A 246 15.44 4.05 11.77
CA ILE A 246 14.03 4.46 11.94
C ILE A 246 13.15 3.78 10.89
N TYR A 247 13.54 3.85 9.62
CA TYR A 247 12.78 3.28 8.50
C TYR A 247 12.91 1.76 8.45
N HIS A 248 14.07 1.22 8.84
CA HIS A 248 14.24 -0.21 9.08
C HIS A 248 13.25 -0.74 10.12
N ALA A 249 13.15 -0.08 11.28
CA ALA A 249 12.22 -0.50 12.33
C ALA A 249 10.75 -0.42 11.87
N LEU A 250 10.38 0.59 11.08
CA LEU A 250 9.06 0.66 10.45
C LEU A 250 8.84 -0.51 9.48
N ALA A 251 9.79 -0.77 8.59
CA ALA A 251 9.70 -1.87 7.63
C ALA A 251 9.55 -3.22 8.33
N MET A 252 10.30 -3.48 9.40
CA MET A 252 10.17 -4.71 10.20
C MET A 252 8.78 -4.88 10.81
N ARG A 253 8.15 -3.78 11.28
CA ARG A 253 6.78 -3.83 11.81
C ARG A 253 5.75 -4.15 10.72
N LEU A 254 5.94 -3.61 9.52
CA LEU A 254 5.09 -3.93 8.38
C LEU A 254 5.29 -5.38 7.93
N ILE A 255 6.53 -5.87 7.89
CA ILE A 255 6.88 -7.26 7.57
C ILE A 255 6.18 -8.22 8.52
N ASP A 256 6.28 -8.00 9.83
CA ASP A 256 5.63 -8.84 10.84
C ASP A 256 4.09 -8.87 10.66
N ARG A 257 3.46 -7.73 10.38
CA ARG A 257 2.02 -7.68 10.06
C ARG A 257 1.70 -8.46 8.78
N ALA A 258 2.48 -8.25 7.71
CA ALA A 258 2.26 -8.92 6.43
C ALA A 258 2.42 -10.44 6.55
N ARG A 259 3.47 -10.92 7.22
CA ARG A 259 3.68 -12.36 7.44
C ARG A 259 2.48 -13.00 8.16
N ARG A 260 1.91 -12.33 9.17
CA ARG A 260 0.70 -12.80 9.85
C ARG A 260 -0.52 -12.85 8.93
N LEU A 261 -0.71 -11.86 8.05
CA LEU A 261 -1.81 -11.84 7.08
C LEU A 261 -1.68 -12.92 6.00
N TYR A 262 -0.46 -13.29 5.63
CA TYR A 262 -0.16 -14.26 4.58
C TYR A 262 0.12 -15.67 5.13
N ALA A 263 0.05 -15.90 6.45
CA ALA A 263 0.40 -17.17 7.08
C ALA A 263 -0.39 -18.37 6.56
N GLN A 264 -1.65 -18.16 6.16
CA GLN A 264 -2.58 -19.19 5.68
C GLN A 264 -2.66 -19.30 4.15
N GLU A 265 -1.79 -18.60 3.42
CA GLU A 265 -1.76 -18.73 1.96
C GLU A 265 -1.19 -20.10 1.55
N PRO A 266 -1.84 -20.80 0.60
CA PRO A 266 -1.35 -22.07 0.12
C PRO A 266 0.00 -21.85 -0.56
N MET A 267 1.00 -22.50 0.00
CA MET A 267 2.27 -22.69 -0.68
C MET A 267 2.06 -23.87 -1.64
N GLY A 268 2.49 -23.76 -2.91
CA GLY A 268 2.25 -24.79 -3.94
C GLY A 268 2.90 -26.17 -3.67
N VAL A 269 3.32 -26.43 -2.44
CA VAL A 269 3.80 -27.70 -1.89
C VAL A 269 3.00 -27.96 -0.62
N ASP A 270 2.36 -29.12 -0.53
CA ASP A 270 1.59 -29.55 0.65
C ASP A 270 2.54 -29.79 1.83
N LEU A 271 2.78 -28.74 2.60
CA LEU A 271 3.70 -28.74 3.73
C LEU A 271 3.22 -27.75 4.78
N ASP A 272 2.91 -28.26 5.97
CA ASP A 272 2.53 -27.46 7.14
C ASP A 272 3.75 -26.88 7.87
N ALA A 273 4.70 -26.33 7.10
CA ALA A 273 5.89 -25.68 7.63
C ALA A 273 6.21 -24.41 6.83
N THR A 274 6.85 -23.45 7.50
CA THR A 274 7.34 -22.23 6.86
C THR A 274 8.52 -22.56 5.96
N VAL A 275 8.53 -22.03 4.73
CA VAL A 275 9.62 -22.22 3.79
C VAL A 275 10.19 -20.88 3.38
N TYR A 276 11.48 -20.75 3.60
CA TYR A 276 12.25 -19.58 3.26
C TYR A 276 13.16 -19.85 2.07
N ALA A 277 13.29 -18.86 1.18
CA ALA A 277 14.35 -18.83 0.18
C ALA A 277 15.36 -17.73 0.56
N LEU A 278 16.63 -18.09 0.71
CA LEU A 278 17.71 -17.16 0.98
C LEU A 278 18.53 -16.94 -0.27
N ASP A 279 18.71 -15.67 -0.64
CA ASP A 279 19.67 -15.29 -1.67
C ASP A 279 20.13 -13.84 -1.48
N SER A 280 21.13 -13.43 -2.25
CA SER A 280 21.65 -12.07 -2.25
C SER A 280 21.45 -11.43 -3.62
N SER A 281 21.27 -10.11 -3.64
CA SER A 281 21.22 -9.35 -4.88
C SER A 281 22.12 -8.12 -4.78
N THR A 282 23.08 -8.05 -5.70
CA THR A 282 23.98 -6.90 -5.85
C THR A 282 23.29 -5.75 -6.59
N ILE A 283 23.43 -4.54 -6.06
CA ILE A 283 23.04 -3.28 -6.66
C ILE A 283 24.33 -2.54 -7.01
N ASP A 284 24.61 -2.38 -8.31
CA ASP A 284 25.82 -1.74 -8.78
C ASP A 284 25.79 -0.22 -8.52
N LEU A 285 26.92 0.31 -8.07
CA LEU A 285 27.13 1.73 -7.74
C LEU A 285 28.40 2.26 -8.43
N CYS A 286 28.53 3.59 -8.48
CA CYS A 286 29.74 4.25 -8.94
C CYS A 286 30.72 4.44 -7.78
N LEU A 287 31.93 3.88 -7.86
CA LEU A 287 32.90 3.96 -6.76
C LEU A 287 33.30 5.41 -6.41
N GLY A 288 33.38 6.30 -7.39
CA GLY A 288 33.70 7.72 -7.15
C GLY A 288 32.62 8.50 -6.39
N LEU A 289 31.39 7.98 -6.34
CA LEU A 289 30.27 8.57 -5.59
C LEU A 289 29.95 7.81 -4.30
N PHE A 290 30.37 6.55 -4.19
CA PHE A 290 30.02 5.63 -3.11
C PHE A 290 31.28 4.89 -2.64
N ASP A 291 32.24 5.63 -2.10
CA ASP A 291 33.54 5.12 -1.61
C ASP A 291 33.41 4.15 -0.44
N TRP A 292 32.36 4.30 0.38
CA TRP A 292 32.02 3.43 1.50
C TRP A 292 31.50 2.04 1.11
N ALA A 293 31.19 1.78 -0.18
CA ALA A 293 30.61 0.52 -0.66
C ALA A 293 31.53 -0.22 -1.65
N PRO A 294 32.77 -0.57 -1.29
CA PRO A 294 33.72 -1.13 -2.25
C PRO A 294 33.27 -2.51 -2.72
N PHE A 295 33.47 -2.82 -4.01
CA PHE A 295 33.25 -4.16 -4.57
C PHE A 295 34.46 -4.66 -5.36
N ARG A 296 34.94 -3.86 -6.31
CA ARG A 296 36.17 -4.08 -7.09
C ARG A 296 36.96 -2.79 -7.21
N SER A 297 38.17 -2.84 -7.78
CA SER A 297 39.07 -1.69 -7.92
C SER A 297 38.41 -0.42 -8.48
N THR A 298 37.44 -0.54 -9.38
CA THR A 298 36.74 0.59 -10.01
C THR A 298 35.22 0.59 -9.79
N LYS A 299 34.67 -0.39 -9.05
CA LYS A 299 33.22 -0.55 -8.88
C LYS A 299 32.85 -0.58 -7.40
N ALA A 300 31.84 0.20 -7.05
CA ALA A 300 31.14 0.08 -5.79
C ALA A 300 29.89 -0.78 -5.98
N ALA A 301 29.46 -1.45 -4.92
CA ALA A 301 28.18 -2.12 -4.92
C ALA A 301 27.67 -2.33 -3.50
N VAL A 302 26.36 -2.37 -3.37
CA VAL A 302 25.67 -2.78 -2.15
C VAL A 302 25.01 -4.12 -2.40
N LYS A 303 25.14 -5.05 -1.46
CA LYS A 303 24.42 -6.32 -1.48
C LYS A 303 23.22 -6.26 -0.56
N MET A 304 22.08 -6.72 -1.07
CA MET A 304 20.87 -6.93 -0.30
C MET A 304 20.67 -8.43 -0.13
N HIS A 305 21.03 -8.95 1.04
CA HIS A 305 20.78 -10.34 1.42
C HIS A 305 19.37 -10.45 1.95
N THR A 306 18.54 -11.31 1.38
CA THR A 306 17.12 -11.41 1.74
C THR A 306 16.71 -12.84 2.00
N LEU A 307 16.13 -13.07 3.18
CA LEU A 307 15.36 -14.27 3.49
C LEU A 307 13.90 -13.99 3.13
N LEU A 308 13.43 -14.62 2.07
CA LEU A 308 12.06 -14.47 1.57
C LEU A 308 11.17 -15.57 2.12
N ASP A 309 10.09 -15.20 2.81
CA ASP A 309 8.99 -16.12 3.10
C ASP A 309 8.23 -16.38 1.80
N LEU A 310 8.23 -17.65 1.37
CA LEU A 310 7.60 -18.02 0.11
C LEU A 310 6.08 -17.87 0.17
N ARG A 311 5.49 -17.86 1.37
CA ARG A 311 4.07 -17.53 1.57
C ARG A 311 3.88 -16.02 1.33
N GLY A 312 3.24 -15.69 0.22
CA GLY A 312 3.00 -14.29 -0.16
C GLY A 312 4.20 -13.51 -0.68
N SER A 313 5.38 -14.13 -0.81
CA SER A 313 6.63 -13.45 -1.20
C SER A 313 6.98 -12.27 -0.29
N ILE A 314 6.81 -12.44 1.02
CA ILE A 314 7.08 -11.39 2.01
C ILE A 314 8.52 -11.54 2.54
N PRO A 315 9.38 -10.52 2.50
CA PRO A 315 10.71 -10.62 3.07
C PRO A 315 10.61 -10.79 4.59
N ALA A 316 11.24 -11.82 5.15
CA ALA A 316 11.29 -12.08 6.59
C ALA A 316 12.53 -11.44 7.26
N PHE A 317 13.64 -11.36 6.52
CA PHE A 317 14.89 -10.73 6.97
C PHE A 317 15.60 -10.10 5.78
N ILE A 318 16.16 -8.91 5.97
CA ILE A 318 17.00 -8.24 4.98
C ILE A 318 18.24 -7.68 5.67
N HIS A 319 19.41 -7.99 5.13
CA HIS A 319 20.68 -7.40 5.54
C HIS A 319 21.32 -6.67 4.36
N ILE A 320 21.80 -5.45 4.61
CA ILE A 320 22.43 -4.59 3.60
C ILE A 320 23.91 -4.48 3.95
N SER A 321 24.76 -5.04 3.09
CA SER A 321 26.22 -5.01 3.23
C SER A 321 26.89 -4.32 2.04
N ASP A 322 28.19 -4.06 2.14
CA ASP A 322 29.01 -3.74 0.97
C ASP A 322 29.13 -4.94 0.01
N GLY A 323 29.77 -4.72 -1.14
CA GLY A 323 29.99 -5.75 -2.15
C GLY A 323 31.03 -6.80 -1.79
N LYS A 324 31.92 -6.54 -0.83
CA LYS A 324 33.02 -7.44 -0.45
C LYS A 324 32.57 -8.57 0.47
N MET A 325 31.56 -8.34 1.32
CA MET A 325 31.05 -9.37 2.22
C MET A 325 30.67 -10.64 1.45
N HIS A 326 31.23 -11.78 1.85
CA HIS A 326 30.83 -13.08 1.31
C HIS A 326 29.46 -13.47 1.82
N ASP A 327 28.61 -13.93 0.90
CA ASP A 327 27.19 -14.19 1.16
C ASP A 327 26.97 -15.23 2.28
N VAL A 328 27.88 -16.19 2.42
CA VAL A 328 27.83 -17.21 3.49
C VAL A 328 27.80 -16.63 4.90
N HIS A 329 28.40 -15.46 5.12
CA HIS A 329 28.43 -14.80 6.44
C HIS A 329 27.06 -14.27 6.86
N VAL A 330 26.09 -14.14 5.95
CA VAL A 330 24.74 -13.74 6.35
C VAL A 330 24.10 -14.79 7.25
N LEU A 331 24.47 -16.07 7.11
CA LEU A 331 23.95 -17.16 7.94
C LEU A 331 24.21 -16.95 9.44
N ASP A 332 25.29 -16.23 9.78
CA ASP A 332 25.65 -15.92 11.18
C ASP A 332 24.70 -14.89 11.81
N MET A 333 23.94 -14.16 10.99
CA MET A 333 23.01 -13.11 11.42
C MET A 333 21.54 -13.52 11.28
N LEU A 334 21.26 -14.68 10.67
CA LEU A 334 19.90 -15.11 10.40
C LEU A 334 19.19 -15.55 11.68
N PRO A 335 17.96 -15.06 11.95
CA PRO A 335 17.11 -15.69 12.94
C PRO A 335 16.63 -17.04 12.41
N ILE A 336 17.06 -18.13 13.06
CA ILE A 336 16.70 -19.49 12.70
C ILE A 336 15.43 -19.90 13.45
N GLU A 337 14.42 -20.33 12.71
CA GLU A 337 13.14 -20.81 13.21
C GLU A 337 13.10 -22.34 13.18
N ALA A 338 12.79 -22.96 14.33
CA ALA A 338 12.68 -24.40 14.44
C ALA A 338 11.54 -24.93 13.55
N GLY A 339 11.76 -26.04 12.86
CA GLY A 339 10.81 -26.67 11.94
C GLY A 339 10.70 -26.00 10.57
N ALA A 340 11.28 -24.81 10.36
CA ALA A 340 11.25 -24.13 9.07
C ALA A 340 12.26 -24.72 8.08
N PHE A 341 11.96 -24.62 6.78
CA PHE A 341 12.83 -25.05 5.69
C PHE A 341 13.53 -23.85 5.03
N TYR A 342 14.85 -23.91 4.95
CA TYR A 342 15.70 -22.90 4.34
C TYR A 342 16.26 -23.40 3.02
N ILE A 343 15.76 -22.85 1.92
CA ILE A 343 16.25 -23.15 0.57
C ILE A 343 17.35 -22.15 0.24
N ILE A 344 18.58 -22.65 0.12
CA ILE A 344 19.77 -21.82 -0.04
C ILE A 344 20.60 -22.29 -1.24
N ASP A 345 21.22 -21.37 -1.97
CA ASP A 345 22.05 -21.74 -3.12
C ASP A 345 23.38 -22.42 -2.71
N ARG A 346 24.03 -23.08 -3.66
CA ARG A 346 25.35 -23.71 -3.51
C ARG A 346 26.42 -22.78 -2.92
N GLY A 347 26.32 -21.48 -3.18
CA GLY A 347 27.26 -20.47 -2.66
C GLY A 347 27.30 -20.39 -1.14
N TYR A 348 26.25 -20.83 -0.46
CA TYR A 348 26.10 -20.79 1.00
C TYR A 348 26.55 -22.09 1.70
N LEU A 349 27.15 -23.04 0.97
CA LEU A 349 27.56 -24.33 1.55
C LEU A 349 28.79 -24.17 2.47
N ASP A 350 28.50 -24.15 3.78
CA ASP A 350 29.45 -24.17 4.90
C ASP A 350 28.93 -25.12 5.98
N PHE A 351 29.67 -26.19 6.27
CA PHE A 351 29.19 -27.28 7.11
C PHE A 351 28.98 -26.87 8.58
N SER A 352 29.82 -25.98 9.11
CA SER A 352 29.69 -25.49 10.49
C SER A 352 28.40 -24.69 10.66
N ARG A 353 28.12 -23.75 9.74
CA ARG A 353 26.89 -22.95 9.75
C ARG A 353 25.64 -23.80 9.52
N LEU A 354 25.71 -24.78 8.62
CA LEU A 354 24.62 -25.72 8.39
C LEU A 354 24.36 -26.62 9.60
N TYR A 355 25.42 -26.94 10.36
CA TYR A 355 25.28 -27.68 11.62
C TYR A 355 24.59 -26.84 12.69
N THR A 356 24.89 -25.54 12.79
CA THR A 356 24.13 -24.61 13.65
C THR A 356 22.64 -24.62 13.32
N MET A 357 22.28 -24.57 12.04
CA MET A 357 20.86 -24.68 11.62
C MET A 357 20.22 -26.00 12.02
N HIS A 358 20.96 -27.11 11.87
CA HIS A 358 20.52 -28.43 12.33
C HIS A 358 20.31 -28.46 13.85
N GLN A 359 21.21 -27.87 14.64
CA GLN A 359 21.11 -27.78 16.10
C GLN A 359 19.91 -26.94 16.55
N CYS A 360 19.51 -25.93 15.77
CA CYS A 360 18.29 -25.15 16.00
C CYS A 360 17.00 -25.86 15.55
N ALA A 361 17.07 -27.16 15.21
CA ALA A 361 15.96 -27.95 14.67
C ALA A 361 15.33 -27.37 13.39
N ALA A 362 16.10 -26.62 12.61
CA ALA A 362 15.70 -26.12 11.30
C ALA A 362 16.17 -27.05 10.18
N PHE A 363 15.45 -27.06 9.07
CA PHE A 363 15.80 -27.85 7.89
C PHE A 363 16.41 -26.96 6.82
N PHE A 364 17.39 -27.47 6.08
CA PHE A 364 17.92 -26.77 4.91
C PHE A 364 17.86 -27.65 3.67
N VAL A 365 17.77 -27.01 2.51
CA VAL A 365 17.92 -27.65 1.20
C VAL A 365 18.89 -26.83 0.37
N THR A 366 20.02 -27.42 0.01
CA THR A 366 21.05 -26.77 -0.79
C THR A 366 21.57 -27.69 -1.90
N ARG A 367 22.41 -27.14 -2.76
CA ARG A 367 23.09 -27.87 -3.83
C ARG A 367 24.40 -28.46 -3.33
N ALA A 368 24.67 -29.70 -3.70
CA ALA A 368 26.00 -30.27 -3.50
C ALA A 368 27.04 -29.60 -4.41
N LYS A 369 28.27 -29.42 -3.90
CA LYS A 369 29.45 -29.15 -4.73
C LYS A 369 29.90 -30.43 -5.44
N SER A 370 30.41 -30.30 -6.66
CA SER A 370 30.83 -31.46 -7.48
C SER A 370 31.97 -32.26 -6.86
N ASN A 371 32.86 -31.59 -6.13
CA ASN A 371 34.01 -32.17 -5.43
C ASN A 371 33.71 -32.57 -3.96
N MET A 372 32.44 -32.64 -3.56
CA MET A 372 32.09 -33.00 -2.19
C MET A 372 32.51 -34.44 -1.87
N ASN A 373 33.42 -34.60 -0.91
CA ASN A 373 33.91 -35.89 -0.47
C ASN A 373 33.01 -36.47 0.64
N ALA A 374 32.13 -37.39 0.26
CA ALA A 374 31.23 -38.09 1.17
C ALA A 374 31.07 -39.55 0.77
N ARG A 375 30.97 -40.44 1.76
CA ARG A 375 30.64 -41.85 1.56
C ARG A 375 29.15 -42.08 1.73
N ARG A 376 28.62 -43.02 0.96
CA ARG A 376 27.24 -43.48 1.09
C ARG A 376 27.13 -44.43 2.27
N VAL A 377 26.19 -44.15 3.17
CA VAL A 377 25.85 -45.00 4.32
C VAL A 377 24.66 -45.89 3.94
N TYR A 378 23.63 -45.30 3.34
CA TYR A 378 22.43 -46.01 2.92
C TYR A 378 21.90 -45.47 1.58
N SER A 379 21.14 -46.29 0.85
CA SER A 379 20.45 -45.88 -0.38
C SER A 379 19.01 -46.39 -0.32
N ALA A 380 18.06 -45.47 -0.30
CA ALA A 380 16.65 -45.82 -0.43
C ALA A 380 16.33 -46.24 -1.88
N PRO A 381 15.37 -47.15 -2.08
CA PRO A 381 14.83 -47.41 -3.41
C PRO A 381 14.13 -46.16 -3.95
N VAL A 382 14.31 -45.89 -5.25
CA VAL A 382 13.67 -44.75 -5.92
C VAL A 382 13.04 -45.19 -7.22
N ASP A 383 11.87 -44.62 -7.53
CA ASP A 383 11.26 -44.76 -8.85
C ASP A 383 11.96 -43.81 -9.84
N ARG A 384 12.72 -44.39 -10.76
CA ARG A 384 13.49 -43.64 -11.76
C ARG A 384 12.64 -43.00 -12.84
N THR A 385 11.38 -43.42 -13.00
CA THR A 385 10.45 -42.81 -13.98
C THR A 385 10.12 -41.37 -13.61
N THR A 386 10.17 -41.04 -12.31
CA THR A 386 9.92 -39.69 -11.78
C THR A 386 11.05 -38.69 -12.03
N GLY A 387 12.19 -39.14 -12.58
CA GLY A 387 13.41 -38.35 -12.71
C GLY A 387 14.36 -38.47 -11.50
N LEU A 388 13.96 -39.12 -10.41
CA LEU A 388 14.88 -39.44 -9.31
C LEU A 388 15.94 -40.46 -9.75
N VAL A 389 17.20 -40.15 -9.47
CA VAL A 389 18.35 -41.01 -9.78
C VAL A 389 18.79 -41.76 -8.52
N CYS A 390 18.84 -41.08 -7.38
CA CYS A 390 19.07 -41.71 -6.09
C CYS A 390 18.58 -40.86 -4.91
N ASP A 391 18.27 -41.53 -3.82
CA ASP A 391 18.03 -40.96 -2.51
C ASP A 391 18.90 -41.70 -1.49
N GLN A 392 19.84 -40.99 -0.86
CA GLN A 392 20.94 -41.60 -0.13
C GLN A 392 21.24 -40.87 1.16
N THR A 393 21.48 -41.62 2.22
CA THR A 393 22.11 -41.09 3.45
C THR A 393 23.61 -41.18 3.29
N ILE A 394 24.31 -40.08 3.57
CA ILE A 394 25.75 -39.93 3.38
C ILE A 394 26.42 -39.42 4.67
N ALA A 395 27.70 -39.77 4.82
CA ALA A 395 28.59 -39.25 5.85
C ALA A 395 29.75 -38.51 5.17
N LEU A 396 30.15 -37.36 5.71
CA LEU A 396 31.29 -36.60 5.20
C LEU A 396 32.59 -37.34 5.55
N ASN A 397 33.54 -37.41 4.59
CA ASN A 397 34.80 -38.12 4.79
C ASN A 397 35.95 -37.20 5.25
N GLY A 398 35.89 -35.91 4.89
CA GLY A 398 36.97 -34.97 5.19
C GLY A 398 37.04 -34.65 6.68
N GLN A 399 38.23 -34.72 7.27
CA GLN A 399 38.44 -34.54 8.72
C GLN A 399 37.80 -33.26 9.28
N TYR A 400 37.99 -32.12 8.62
CA TYR A 400 37.37 -30.85 9.02
C TYR A 400 35.86 -30.87 8.78
N ALA A 401 35.42 -31.31 7.61
CA ALA A 401 34.00 -31.33 7.25
C ALA A 401 33.16 -32.24 8.15
N SER A 402 33.69 -33.40 8.55
CA SER A 402 33.03 -34.31 9.50
C SER A 402 33.09 -33.80 10.93
N LYS A 403 34.09 -32.99 11.30
CA LYS A 403 34.12 -32.29 12.59
C LYS A 403 33.10 -31.16 12.63
N ASP A 404 32.98 -30.40 11.55
CA ASP A 404 32.07 -29.26 11.43
C ASP A 404 30.60 -29.70 11.31
N TYR A 405 30.34 -30.84 10.67
CA TYR A 405 29.02 -31.47 10.58
C TYR A 405 29.16 -32.99 10.83
N PRO A 406 29.04 -33.44 12.10
CA PRO A 406 29.23 -34.84 12.46
C PRO A 406 28.04 -35.75 12.10
N GLU A 407 26.87 -35.16 11.92
CA GLU A 407 25.63 -35.89 11.62
C GLU A 407 25.55 -36.37 10.17
N HIS A 408 24.70 -37.36 9.92
CA HIS A 408 24.44 -37.81 8.55
C HIS A 408 23.64 -36.77 7.76
N LEU A 409 23.99 -36.63 6.48
CA LEU A 409 23.27 -35.79 5.52
C LEU A 409 22.52 -36.66 4.51
N ARG A 410 21.45 -36.13 3.93
CA ARG A 410 20.73 -36.76 2.83
C ARG A 410 21.15 -36.14 1.51
N ARG A 411 21.52 -36.99 0.56
CA ARG A 411 21.87 -36.66 -0.82
C ARG A 411 20.81 -37.19 -1.78
N ILE A 412 20.16 -36.28 -2.49
CA ILE A 412 19.18 -36.62 -3.52
C ILE A 412 19.75 -36.24 -4.89
N LYS A 413 19.77 -37.17 -5.84
CA LYS A 413 20.07 -36.87 -7.25
C LYS A 413 18.78 -36.90 -8.05
N PHE A 414 18.49 -35.82 -8.75
CA PHE A 414 17.29 -35.65 -9.57
C PHE A 414 17.72 -35.21 -10.97
N LYS A 415 17.31 -35.94 -11.99
CA LYS A 415 17.48 -35.56 -13.39
C LYS A 415 16.19 -34.91 -13.84
N ASP A 416 16.26 -33.62 -14.14
CA ASP A 416 15.12 -32.88 -14.66
C ASP A 416 14.71 -33.46 -16.03
N PRO A 417 13.47 -33.98 -16.18
CA PRO A 417 13.03 -34.56 -17.44
C PRO A 417 12.95 -33.55 -18.58
N GLN A 418 12.70 -32.26 -18.28
CA GLN A 418 12.53 -31.23 -19.30
C GLN A 418 13.87 -30.74 -19.84
N THR A 419 14.85 -30.51 -18.96
CA THR A 419 16.15 -29.95 -19.35
C THR A 419 17.25 -31.01 -19.50
N GLY A 420 17.01 -32.24 -19.04
CA GLY A 420 18.00 -33.31 -18.97
C GLY A 420 19.11 -33.08 -17.92
N LYS A 421 19.10 -31.96 -17.20
CA LYS A 421 20.16 -31.59 -16.24
C LYS A 421 20.06 -32.43 -14.97
N VAL A 422 21.20 -32.96 -14.53
CA VAL A 422 21.30 -33.68 -13.26
C VAL A 422 21.59 -32.71 -12.14
N LEU A 423 20.70 -32.72 -11.16
CA LEU A 423 20.74 -31.91 -9.98
C LEU A 423 21.05 -32.78 -8.75
N VAL A 424 21.94 -32.31 -7.87
CA VAL A 424 22.29 -32.98 -6.62
C VAL A 424 21.97 -32.05 -5.46
N PHE A 425 21.06 -32.48 -4.60
CA PHE A 425 20.59 -31.75 -3.42
C PHE A 425 21.17 -32.37 -2.14
N LEU A 426 21.39 -31.51 -1.15
CA LEU A 426 21.77 -31.86 0.22
C LEU A 426 20.72 -31.30 1.17
N THR A 427 20.32 -32.12 2.14
CA THR A 427 19.40 -31.72 3.20
C THR A 427 19.68 -32.52 4.47
N ASN A 428 19.35 -31.93 5.63
CA ASN A 428 19.28 -32.63 6.90
C ASN A 428 17.90 -33.26 7.17
N ASN A 429 16.92 -33.04 6.30
CA ASN A 429 15.59 -33.64 6.44
C ASN A 429 15.57 -35.09 5.91
N MET A 430 15.31 -36.04 6.82
CA MET A 430 15.25 -37.47 6.51
C MET A 430 13.82 -37.99 6.27
N THR A 431 12.80 -37.17 6.55
CA THR A 431 11.40 -37.61 6.62
C THR A 431 10.63 -37.35 5.32
N LEU A 432 10.83 -36.19 4.69
CA LEU A 432 10.06 -35.80 3.51
C LEU A 432 10.42 -36.66 2.28
N PRO A 433 9.47 -36.89 1.35
CA PRO A 433 9.79 -37.55 0.09
C PRO A 433 10.86 -36.81 -0.71
N ALA A 434 11.73 -37.54 -1.41
CA ALA A 434 12.81 -36.95 -2.19
C ALA A 434 12.31 -36.01 -3.31
N LEU A 435 11.14 -36.32 -3.89
CA LEU A 435 10.47 -35.45 -4.85
C LEU A 435 10.03 -34.12 -4.23
N THR A 436 9.53 -34.14 -2.99
CA THR A 436 9.14 -32.93 -2.26
C THR A 436 10.37 -32.04 -2.02
N ILE A 437 11.52 -32.60 -1.65
CA ILE A 437 12.77 -31.83 -1.51
C ILE A 437 13.19 -31.18 -2.84
N ALA A 438 13.08 -31.92 -3.96
CA ALA A 438 13.36 -31.37 -5.28
C ALA A 438 12.39 -30.24 -5.67
N ALA A 439 11.09 -30.40 -5.37
CA ALA A 439 10.07 -29.38 -5.57
C ALA A 439 10.30 -28.14 -4.69
N LEU A 440 10.67 -28.32 -3.43
CA LEU A 440 11.06 -27.22 -2.54
C LEU A 440 12.22 -26.43 -3.14
N TYR A 441 13.28 -27.09 -3.60
CA TYR A 441 14.42 -26.38 -4.20
C TYR A 441 14.03 -25.60 -5.48
N LYS A 442 13.04 -26.07 -6.26
CA LYS A 442 12.53 -25.33 -7.42
C LYS A 442 11.95 -23.96 -7.01
N ASN A 443 11.33 -23.86 -5.83
CA ASN A 443 10.80 -22.61 -5.32
C ASN A 443 11.88 -21.60 -4.89
N ARG A 444 13.17 -21.97 -4.89
CA ARG A 444 14.26 -20.99 -4.74
C ARG A 444 14.17 -19.87 -5.78
N TRP A 445 13.71 -20.16 -7.00
CA TRP A 445 13.59 -19.14 -8.05
C TRP A 445 12.68 -17.95 -7.66
N GLN A 446 11.80 -18.13 -6.67
CA GLN A 446 10.93 -17.04 -6.18
C GLN A 446 11.72 -15.86 -5.60
N VAL A 447 12.86 -16.10 -4.92
CA VAL A 447 13.68 -14.99 -4.42
C VAL A 447 14.38 -14.23 -5.54
N GLU A 448 14.76 -14.91 -6.63
CA GLU A 448 15.29 -14.24 -7.83
C GLU A 448 14.20 -13.40 -8.53
N LEU A 449 12.98 -13.92 -8.63
CA LEU A 449 11.84 -13.17 -9.15
C LEU A 449 11.51 -11.96 -8.27
N PHE A 450 11.59 -12.10 -6.95
CA PHE A 450 11.43 -11.01 -6.01
C PHE A 450 12.49 -9.93 -6.22
N PHE A 451 13.77 -10.29 -6.37
CA PHE A 451 14.83 -9.31 -6.66
C PHE A 451 14.62 -8.62 -8.01
N LYS A 452 14.25 -9.38 -9.04
CA LYS A 452 13.89 -8.82 -10.34
C LYS A 452 12.73 -7.82 -10.19
N TRP A 453 11.72 -8.18 -9.42
CA TRP A 453 10.56 -7.34 -9.17
C TRP A 453 10.93 -6.05 -8.42
N ILE A 454 11.69 -6.12 -7.32
CA ILE A 454 12.15 -4.95 -6.57
C ILE A 454 12.99 -4.04 -7.47
N LYS A 455 13.96 -4.61 -8.20
CA LYS A 455 14.84 -3.84 -9.10
C LYS A 455 14.12 -3.19 -10.26
N GLN A 456 12.98 -3.73 -10.68
CA GLN A 456 12.18 -3.19 -11.78
C GLN A 456 11.17 -2.16 -11.29
N HIS A 457 10.48 -2.43 -10.18
CA HIS A 457 9.31 -1.67 -9.75
C HIS A 457 9.59 -0.68 -8.63
N LEU A 458 10.72 -0.81 -7.95
CA LEU A 458 11.16 0.11 -6.91
C LEU A 458 12.39 0.89 -7.34
N ARG A 459 12.52 2.09 -6.79
CA ARG A 459 13.59 3.04 -7.03
C ARG A 459 14.77 2.70 -6.14
N ILE A 460 15.43 1.58 -6.44
CA ILE A 460 16.65 1.13 -5.73
C ILE A 460 17.88 1.00 -6.66
N LYS A 461 17.73 1.37 -7.94
CA LYS A 461 18.84 1.45 -8.91
C LYS A 461 19.45 2.84 -9.04
N LYS A 462 18.69 3.88 -8.65
CA LYS A 462 19.13 5.27 -8.63
C LYS A 462 18.88 5.80 -7.22
N PHE A 463 19.95 6.22 -6.55
CA PHE A 463 19.87 6.72 -5.19
C PHE A 463 19.77 8.23 -5.16
N LEU A 464 18.93 8.74 -4.25
CA LEU A 464 18.67 10.18 -4.06
C LEU A 464 19.79 10.87 -3.27
N GLY A 465 20.66 10.09 -2.62
CA GLY A 465 21.85 10.56 -1.91
C GLY A 465 22.98 9.54 -2.02
N THR A 466 24.20 10.00 -1.73
CA THR A 466 25.43 9.20 -1.89
C THR A 466 25.92 8.60 -0.58
N SER A 467 25.47 9.09 0.58
CA SER A 467 25.88 8.54 1.88
C SER A 467 25.29 7.15 2.14
N GLU A 468 25.98 6.35 2.94
CA GLU A 468 25.50 5.04 3.39
C GLU A 468 24.09 5.13 4.03
N ASN A 469 23.89 6.16 4.84
CA ASN A 469 22.62 6.42 5.50
C ASN A 469 21.49 6.71 4.51
N ALA A 470 21.74 7.54 3.49
CA ALA A 470 20.75 7.88 2.47
C ALA A 470 20.36 6.64 1.64
N VAL A 471 21.34 5.82 1.23
CA VAL A 471 21.09 4.58 0.49
C VAL A 471 20.28 3.60 1.33
N LYS A 472 20.69 3.34 2.58
CA LYS A 472 19.95 2.45 3.49
C LYS A 472 18.53 2.96 3.75
N THR A 473 18.36 4.25 3.99
CA THR A 473 17.05 4.90 4.16
C THR A 473 16.16 4.65 2.95
N GLN A 474 16.68 4.85 1.73
CA GLN A 474 15.92 4.65 0.51
C GLN A 474 15.53 3.18 0.29
N ILE A 475 16.43 2.23 0.56
CA ILE A 475 16.14 0.80 0.46
C ILE A 475 15.05 0.42 1.46
N TRP A 476 15.15 0.84 2.72
CA TRP A 476 14.14 0.51 3.74
C TRP A 476 12.80 1.16 3.47
N CYS A 477 12.75 2.39 2.97
CA CYS A 477 11.51 3.02 2.52
C CYS A 477 10.89 2.28 1.33
N ALA A 478 11.71 1.78 0.40
CA ALA A 478 11.23 0.97 -0.73
C ALA A 478 10.62 -0.36 -0.26
N VAL A 479 11.31 -1.08 0.64
CA VAL A 479 10.81 -2.33 1.25
C VAL A 479 9.53 -2.06 2.03
N ALA A 480 9.49 -1.03 2.86
CA ALA A 480 8.28 -0.65 3.61
C ALA A 480 7.10 -0.35 2.68
N THR A 481 7.34 0.35 1.56
CA THR A 481 6.32 0.66 0.55
C THR A 481 5.80 -0.62 -0.11
N TYR A 482 6.71 -1.54 -0.50
CA TYR A 482 6.33 -2.84 -1.05
C TYR A 482 5.44 -3.64 -0.11
N VAL A 483 5.86 -3.79 1.15
CA VAL A 483 5.12 -4.57 2.14
C VAL A 483 3.79 -3.90 2.48
N LEU A 484 3.73 -2.57 2.52
CA LEU A 484 2.49 -1.82 2.69
C LEU A 484 1.49 -2.14 1.58
N ILE A 485 1.93 -2.17 0.31
CA ILE A 485 1.08 -2.54 -0.83
C ILE A 485 0.60 -3.98 -0.71
N ALA A 486 1.45 -4.91 -0.27
CA ALA A 486 1.06 -6.30 -0.03
C ALA A 486 -0.02 -6.40 1.07
N ILE A 487 0.13 -5.65 2.17
CA ILE A 487 -0.89 -5.57 3.23
C ILE A 487 -2.22 -5.06 2.67
N VAL A 488 -2.20 -3.93 1.96
CA VAL A 488 -3.42 -3.34 1.39
C VAL A 488 -4.10 -4.32 0.44
N LYS A 489 -3.33 -4.97 -0.44
CA LYS A 489 -3.85 -5.99 -1.35
C LYS A 489 -4.58 -7.10 -0.59
N LYS A 490 -3.96 -7.63 0.47
CA LYS A 490 -4.51 -8.76 1.23
C LYS A 490 -5.73 -8.38 2.07
N GLU A 491 -5.69 -7.24 2.76
CA GLU A 491 -6.79 -6.79 3.60
C GLU A 491 -8.03 -6.39 2.79
N LEU A 492 -7.83 -5.79 1.62
CA LEU A 492 -8.93 -5.46 0.69
C LEU A 492 -9.29 -6.61 -0.27
N GLN A 493 -8.68 -7.78 -0.11
CA GLN A 493 -8.90 -8.98 -0.93
C GLN A 493 -8.84 -8.71 -2.45
N LEU A 494 -7.91 -7.87 -2.88
CA LEU A 494 -7.80 -7.45 -4.26
C LEU A 494 -7.21 -8.58 -5.11
N LYS A 495 -7.94 -8.97 -6.17
CA LYS A 495 -7.51 -9.99 -7.13
C LYS A 495 -6.37 -9.51 -8.03
N ALA A 496 -6.18 -8.19 -8.15
CA ALA A 496 -5.14 -7.59 -8.98
C ALA A 496 -3.72 -8.06 -8.59
N SER A 497 -2.84 -8.19 -9.58
CA SER A 497 -1.42 -8.44 -9.33
C SER A 497 -0.78 -7.25 -8.60
N LEU A 498 0.28 -7.47 -7.81
CA LEU A 498 1.01 -6.37 -7.16
C LEU A 498 1.56 -5.37 -8.19
N TYR A 499 1.92 -5.86 -9.37
CA TYR A 499 2.35 -5.02 -10.49
C TYR A 499 1.22 -4.10 -10.97
N THR A 500 0.05 -4.65 -11.28
CA THR A 500 -1.13 -3.89 -11.72
C THR A 500 -1.51 -2.85 -10.68
N PHE A 501 -1.49 -3.24 -9.40
CA PHE A 501 -1.77 -2.33 -8.30
C PHE A 501 -0.78 -1.15 -8.26
N LEU A 502 0.51 -1.42 -8.40
CA LEU A 502 1.52 -0.37 -8.48
C LEU A 502 1.34 0.56 -9.68
N GLN A 503 0.98 0.04 -10.86
CA GLN A 503 0.78 0.84 -12.07
C GLN A 503 -0.45 1.76 -11.95
N ILE A 504 -1.55 1.24 -11.41
CA ILE A 504 -2.75 2.04 -11.20
C ILE A 504 -2.48 3.13 -10.16
N LEU A 505 -1.78 2.77 -9.07
CA LEU A 505 -1.36 3.75 -8.08
C LEU A 505 -0.45 4.80 -8.72
N SER A 506 0.57 4.43 -9.49
CA SER A 506 1.55 5.39 -10.03
C SER A 506 0.94 6.54 -10.84
N VAL A 507 -0.17 6.28 -11.54
CA VAL A 507 -0.92 7.27 -12.33
C VAL A 507 -2.00 7.96 -11.48
N SER A 508 -2.66 7.21 -10.60
CA SER A 508 -3.86 7.67 -9.88
C SER A 508 -3.60 8.11 -8.44
N VAL A 509 -2.35 8.25 -8.01
CA VAL A 509 -1.95 8.64 -6.63
C VAL A 509 -2.77 9.82 -6.08
N PHE A 510 -3.13 10.77 -6.95
CA PHE A 510 -3.83 12.01 -6.62
C PHE A 510 -5.36 11.95 -6.74
N GLU A 511 -5.90 10.86 -7.29
CA GLU A 511 -7.34 10.69 -7.48
C GLU A 511 -8.04 10.40 -6.15
N LYS A 512 -9.28 10.88 -6.01
CA LYS A 512 -10.10 10.74 -4.79
C LYS A 512 -11.04 9.52 -4.85
N THR A 513 -10.73 8.55 -5.70
CA THR A 513 -11.47 7.29 -5.84
C THR A 513 -11.12 6.33 -4.71
N SER A 514 -12.03 5.42 -4.35
CA SER A 514 -11.74 4.34 -3.39
C SER A 514 -10.72 3.36 -3.97
N ILE A 515 -9.79 2.87 -3.16
CA ILE A 515 -8.80 1.84 -3.56
C ILE A 515 -9.50 0.62 -4.18
N SER A 516 -10.61 0.15 -3.58
CA SER A 516 -11.35 -1.01 -4.09
C SER A 516 -11.91 -0.76 -5.50
N CYS A 517 -12.49 0.42 -5.73
CA CYS A 517 -13.08 0.81 -7.01
C CYS A 517 -12.01 1.01 -8.10
N ALA A 518 -10.85 1.58 -7.75
CA ALA A 518 -9.78 1.82 -8.72
C ALA A 518 -9.12 0.52 -9.22
N LEU A 519 -9.27 -0.59 -8.49
CA LEU A 519 -8.53 -1.84 -8.70
C LEU A 519 -9.39 -3.04 -9.03
N GLN A 520 -10.72 -2.90 -8.97
CA GLN A 520 -11.66 -3.89 -9.49
C GLN A 520 -11.80 -3.69 -11.01
N SER A 521 -11.32 -4.65 -11.78
CA SER A 521 -11.46 -4.71 -13.23
C SER A 521 -12.90 -4.99 -13.71
N ASP A 522 -13.80 -5.35 -12.81
CA ASP A 522 -15.05 -6.05 -13.16
C ASP A 522 -16.26 -5.11 -13.37
N ALA A 523 -16.04 -3.83 -13.66
CA ALA A 523 -17.13 -2.89 -13.95
C ALA A 523 -17.00 -2.15 -15.30
N TYR A 524 -16.20 -2.65 -16.25
CA TYR A 524 -16.44 -2.36 -17.66
C TYR A 524 -17.56 -3.27 -18.18
N THR A 525 -18.75 -3.13 -17.61
CA THR A 525 -19.94 -3.43 -18.42
C THR A 525 -19.98 -2.30 -19.42
N ASN A 526 -19.54 -2.56 -20.65
CA ASN A 526 -19.97 -1.73 -21.78
C ASN A 526 -21.49 -1.85 -21.81
N ALA A 527 -22.19 -1.01 -21.04
CA ALA A 527 -23.52 -0.63 -21.39
C ALA A 527 -23.35 0.05 -22.74
N THR A 528 -23.56 -0.71 -23.82
CA THR A 528 -23.94 -0.14 -25.10
C THR A 528 -25.02 0.88 -24.76
N PRO A 529 -24.80 2.19 -24.98
CA PRO A 529 -25.87 3.14 -24.81
C PRO A 529 -26.94 2.68 -25.78
N ASP A 530 -28.05 2.22 -25.21
CA ASP A 530 -29.26 1.91 -25.94
C ASP A 530 -29.50 3.13 -26.84
N SER A 531 -29.45 2.89 -28.15
CA SER A 531 -29.40 3.94 -29.15
C SER A 531 -30.75 4.66 -29.18
N ALA A 532 -30.94 5.62 -28.28
CA ALA A 532 -32.10 6.48 -28.26
C ALA A 532 -31.71 7.86 -28.79
N LYS A 533 -32.05 8.07 -30.07
CA LYS A 533 -32.45 9.35 -30.66
C LYS A 533 -31.37 10.43 -30.77
N GLN A 534 -30.38 10.18 -31.62
CA GLN A 534 -29.65 11.26 -32.26
C GLN A 534 -30.52 11.86 -33.38
N LEU A 535 -30.95 13.11 -33.20
CA LEU A 535 -31.57 13.93 -34.24
C LEU A 535 -30.54 14.18 -35.35
N ASN A 536 -30.77 13.61 -36.53
CA ASN A 536 -29.98 13.91 -37.73
C ASN A 536 -30.32 15.33 -38.19
N LEU A 537 -29.47 16.30 -37.86
CA LEU A 537 -29.34 17.51 -38.66
C LEU A 537 -28.64 17.13 -39.97
N PHE A 538 -29.21 17.54 -41.10
CA PHE A 538 -28.83 17.19 -42.49
C PHE A 538 -29.52 15.96 -43.07
N THR A 539 -30.83 16.07 -43.25
CA THR A 539 -31.52 15.53 -44.43
C THR A 539 -32.10 16.72 -45.19
N PHE A 540 -31.66 16.91 -46.43
CA PHE A 540 -32.26 17.85 -47.39
C PHE A 540 -33.69 17.45 -47.74
#